data_AF-A0AA41WCT6-F1
#
_entry.id   AF-A0AA41WCT6-F1
#
_cell.length_a   1.000
_cell.length_b   1.000
_cell.length_c   1.000
_cell.angle_alpha   90.00
_cell.angle_beta   90.00
_cell.angle_gamma   90.00
#
_symmetry.space_group_name_H-M   'P 1'
#
loop_
_entity.id
_entity.type
_entity.pdbx_description
1 polymer ?
#
loop_
_entity_poly.entity_id
_entity_poly.type
_entity_poly.pdbx_seq_one_letter_code
_entity_poly.pdbx_strand_id
1 'polypeptide(L)'
;MSDWVLEILVALGYLGLAILLVIENVFPPIPSEAVLPLAGFLASRGYMSLWGAIIAATIGSCAGALILYSLGRWGGRTLVLRYGHILRIDASLLARAEGWFARWGDWVVLGARVVPIARSVVSVPAGTMRMSPIRFTVLTAAGSGVWNTMLIGAGWLLGENWERVSRWIETYSDLAVLLLLAALGFGLYLLARRRRERQCEL
;
A
#
# COMPACT_ATOMS: atom_id res chain seq x y z
N MET A 1 2.81 -12.47 15.61
CA MET A 1 2.47 -11.06 15.92
C MET A 1 1.03 -10.73 15.51
N SER A 2 0.08 -11.63 15.76
CA SER A 2 -1.24 -11.65 15.10
C SER A 2 -2.44 -11.38 16.02
N ASP A 3 -2.25 -11.38 17.34
CA ASP A 3 -3.38 -11.41 18.29
C ASP A 3 -4.11 -10.06 18.37
N TRP A 4 -3.37 -8.95 18.37
CA TRP A 4 -3.96 -7.60 18.49
C TRP A 4 -4.80 -7.19 17.26
N VAL A 5 -4.42 -7.61 16.06
CA VAL A 5 -5.21 -7.35 14.83
C VAL A 5 -6.52 -8.12 14.89
N LEU A 6 -6.46 -9.38 15.32
CA LEU A 6 -7.61 -10.25 15.49
C LEU A 6 -8.57 -9.68 16.55
N GLU A 7 -8.04 -9.24 17.70
CA GLU A 7 -8.81 -8.58 18.75
C GLU A 7 -9.52 -7.32 18.24
N ILE A 8 -8.82 -6.46 17.49
CA ILE A 8 -9.42 -5.25 16.89
C ILE A 8 -10.52 -5.62 15.90
N LEU A 9 -10.31 -6.60 15.03
CA LEU A 9 -11.30 -7.01 14.04
C LEU A 9 -12.53 -7.67 14.68
N VAL A 10 -12.34 -8.45 15.75
CA VAL A 10 -13.44 -9.08 16.48
C VAL A 10 -14.21 -8.05 17.32
N ALA A 11 -13.52 -7.11 17.96
CA ALA A 11 -14.14 -6.09 18.82
C ALA A 11 -14.83 -4.97 18.02
N LEU A 12 -14.22 -4.50 16.93
CA LEU A 12 -14.69 -3.33 16.17
C LEU A 12 -15.26 -3.69 14.79
N GLY A 13 -15.17 -4.96 14.35
CA GLY A 13 -15.74 -5.43 13.08
C GLY A 13 -15.26 -4.62 11.88
N TYR A 14 -16.22 -4.14 11.08
CA TYR A 14 -15.97 -3.31 9.90
C TYR A 14 -15.22 -2.01 10.22
N LEU A 15 -15.48 -1.41 11.38
CA LEU A 15 -14.82 -0.16 11.79
C LEU A 15 -13.34 -0.43 12.11
N GLY A 16 -13.05 -1.53 12.80
CA GLY A 16 -11.68 -1.98 13.06
C GLY A 16 -10.91 -2.21 11.77
N LEU A 17 -11.54 -2.88 10.80
CA LEU A 17 -10.96 -3.08 9.47
C LEU A 17 -10.66 -1.76 8.77
N ALA A 18 -11.62 -0.83 8.73
CA ALA A 18 -11.41 0.47 8.10
C ALA A 18 -10.27 1.27 8.77
N ILE A 19 -10.21 1.29 10.10
CA ILE A 19 -9.15 1.97 10.85
C ILE A 19 -7.78 1.35 10.56
N LEU A 20 -7.67 0.02 10.58
CA LEU A 20 -6.43 -0.68 10.25
C LEU A 20 -5.93 -0.31 8.85
N LEU A 21 -6.84 -0.24 7.87
CA LEU A 21 -6.48 0.14 6.49
C LEU A 21 -6.12 1.63 6.36
N VAL A 22 -6.71 2.51 7.18
CA VAL A 22 -6.27 3.92 7.25
C VAL A 22 -4.85 4.00 7.78
N ILE A 23 -4.57 3.34 8.91
CA ILE A 23 -3.26 3.37 9.55
C ILE A 23 -2.21 2.76 8.63
N GLU A 24 -2.52 1.65 7.95
CA GLU A 24 -1.62 1.03 6.97
C GLU A 24 -1.31 1.95 5.78
N ASN A 25 -2.31 2.64 5.23
CA ASN A 25 -2.06 3.55 4.12
C ASN A 25 -1.20 4.74 4.55
N VAL A 26 -1.37 5.25 5.77
CA VAL A 26 -0.59 6.39 6.30
C VAL A 26 0.80 5.95 6.76
N PHE A 27 0.90 4.76 7.36
CA PHE A 27 2.11 4.13 7.86
C PHE A 27 2.31 2.77 7.18
N PRO A 28 3.12 2.73 6.10
CA PRO A 28 3.44 1.51 5.37
C PRO A 28 4.01 0.33 6.17
N PRO A 29 4.62 0.45 7.37
CA PRO A 29 5.18 -0.72 8.06
C PRO A 29 4.14 -1.73 8.60
N ILE A 30 2.84 -1.55 8.35
CA ILE A 30 1.82 -2.55 8.73
C ILE A 30 1.57 -3.51 7.56
N PRO A 31 1.75 -4.84 7.72
CA PRO A 31 1.52 -5.81 6.66
C PRO A 31 0.01 -5.98 6.39
N SER A 32 -0.55 -5.19 5.47
CA SER A 32 -1.93 -5.28 4.96
C SER A 32 -2.24 -6.62 4.28
N GLU A 33 -1.21 -7.32 3.83
CA GLU A 33 -1.26 -8.65 3.23
C GLU A 33 -1.78 -9.72 4.22
N ALA A 34 -1.66 -9.49 5.52
CA ALA A 34 -2.23 -10.36 6.55
C ALA A 34 -3.65 -9.95 6.97
N VAL A 35 -3.92 -8.63 7.03
CA VAL A 35 -5.19 -8.08 7.55
C VAL A 35 -6.38 -8.40 6.62
N LEU A 36 -6.21 -8.23 5.31
CA LEU A 36 -7.31 -8.41 4.34
C LEU A 36 -7.73 -9.87 4.19
N PRO A 37 -6.82 -10.85 4.05
CA PRO A 37 -7.21 -12.26 4.06
C PRO A 37 -7.80 -12.69 5.40
N LEU A 38 -7.31 -12.16 6.52
CA LEU A 38 -7.88 -12.44 7.85
C LEU A 38 -9.32 -11.93 7.97
N ALA A 39 -9.61 -10.75 7.44
CA ALA A 39 -10.98 -10.24 7.36
C ALA A 39 -11.87 -11.15 6.47
N GLY A 40 -11.33 -11.67 5.37
CA GLY A 40 -11.98 -12.68 4.54
C GLY A 40 -12.28 -13.98 5.29
N PHE A 41 -11.31 -14.47 6.07
CA PHE A 41 -11.47 -15.64 6.93
C PHE A 41 -12.59 -15.42 7.96
N LEU A 42 -12.60 -14.29 8.67
CA LEU A 42 -13.67 -13.93 9.60
C LEU A 42 -15.02 -13.84 8.91
N ALA A 43 -15.07 -13.35 7.68
CA ALA A 43 -16.28 -13.33 6.88
C ALA A 43 -16.79 -14.75 6.52
N SER A 44 -15.89 -15.70 6.27
CA SER A 44 -16.25 -17.10 5.98
C SER A 44 -16.85 -17.81 7.19
N ARG A 45 -16.43 -17.40 8.40
CA ARG A 45 -16.92 -17.90 9.69
C ARG A 45 -18.21 -17.21 10.16
N GLY A 46 -18.74 -16.26 9.39
CA GLY A 46 -19.99 -15.56 9.69
C GLY A 46 -19.86 -14.39 10.67
N TYR A 47 -18.65 -14.01 11.09
CA TYR A 47 -18.45 -12.85 11.97
C TYR A 47 -18.72 -11.52 11.27
N MET A 48 -18.57 -11.48 9.94
CA MET A 48 -18.88 -10.31 9.12
C MET A 48 -19.31 -10.74 7.71
N SER A 49 -19.99 -9.86 6.98
CA SER A 49 -20.34 -10.10 5.59
C SER A 49 -19.15 -9.85 4.67
N LEU A 50 -18.97 -10.69 3.65
CA LEU A 50 -17.91 -10.54 2.66
C LEU A 50 -17.94 -9.17 1.99
N TRP A 51 -19.11 -8.75 1.53
CA TRP A 51 -19.31 -7.44 0.89
C TRP A 51 -19.08 -6.27 1.87
N GLY A 52 -19.53 -6.39 3.12
CA GLY A 52 -19.28 -5.38 4.14
C GLY A 52 -17.79 -5.22 4.43
N ALA A 53 -17.03 -6.32 4.48
CA ALA A 53 -15.58 -6.28 4.65
C ALA A 53 -14.89 -5.58 3.47
N ILE A 54 -15.27 -5.90 2.22
CA ILE A 54 -14.73 -5.26 1.01
C ILE A 54 -15.01 -3.76 1.00
N ILE A 55 -16.24 -3.36 1.31
CA ILE A 55 -16.64 -1.95 1.33
C ILE A 55 -15.88 -1.21 2.44
N ALA A 56 -15.84 -1.75 3.65
CA ALA A 56 -15.13 -1.14 4.78
C ALA A 56 -13.63 -1.00 4.53
N ALA A 57 -12.98 -2.03 3.98
CA ALA A 57 -11.57 -1.99 3.60
C ALA A 57 -11.30 -0.95 2.52
N THR A 58 -12.20 -0.82 1.53
CA THR A 58 -12.07 0.16 0.44
C THR A 58 -12.23 1.59 0.95
N ILE A 59 -13.21 1.83 1.84
CA ILE A 59 -13.39 3.12 2.50
C ILE A 59 -12.15 3.49 3.32
N GLY A 60 -11.64 2.56 4.14
CA GLY A 60 -10.42 2.77 4.94
C GLY A 60 -9.20 3.08 4.07
N SER A 61 -9.03 2.33 2.98
CA SER A 61 -7.93 2.55 2.02
C SER A 61 -8.03 3.93 1.35
N CYS A 62 -9.23 4.34 0.92
CA CYS A 62 -9.47 5.65 0.34
C CYS A 62 -9.24 6.78 1.35
N ALA A 63 -9.68 6.62 2.59
CA ALA A 63 -9.49 7.61 3.64
C ALA A 63 -8.00 7.80 3.97
N GLY A 64 -7.25 6.72 4.17
CA GLY A 64 -5.80 6.79 4.40
C GLY A 64 -5.04 7.40 3.22
N ALA A 65 -5.43 7.03 1.99
CA ALA A 65 -4.89 7.63 0.78
C ALA A 65 -5.17 9.14 0.68
N LEU A 66 -6.37 9.58 1.05
CA LEU A 66 -6.75 11.00 1.05
C LEU A 66 -5.98 11.83 2.07
N ILE A 67 -5.58 11.22 3.20
CA ILE A 67 -4.71 11.88 4.19
C ILE A 67 -3.33 12.15 3.56
N LEU A 68 -2.69 11.15 2.96
CA LEU A 68 -1.40 11.34 2.28
C LEU A 68 -1.49 12.28 1.07
N TYR A 69 -2.60 12.20 0.34
CA TYR A 69 -2.89 13.07 -0.78
C TYR A 69 -3.03 14.54 -0.35
N SER A 70 -3.75 14.81 0.74
CA SER A 70 -3.92 16.17 1.25
C SER A 70 -2.61 16.75 1.79
N LEU A 71 -1.77 15.92 2.43
CA LEU A 71 -0.39 16.28 2.79
C LEU A 71 0.43 16.71 1.58
N GLY A 72 0.38 15.96 0.48
CA GLY A 72 1.03 16.34 -0.77
C GLY A 72 0.46 17.63 -1.39
N ARG A 73 -0.87 17.78 -1.37
CA ARG A 73 -1.58 18.91 -2.00
C ARG A 73 -1.38 20.23 -1.28
N TRP A 74 -1.45 20.24 0.05
CA TRP A 74 -1.36 21.46 0.86
C TRP A 74 0.07 21.71 1.36
N GLY A 75 0.81 20.65 1.69
CA GLY A 75 2.21 20.75 2.10
C GLY A 75 3.15 21.06 0.93
N GLY A 76 2.78 20.68 -0.29
CA GLY A 76 3.60 20.88 -1.48
C GLY A 76 4.95 20.17 -1.39
N ARG A 77 5.86 20.49 -2.33
CA ARG A 77 7.16 19.82 -2.45
C ARG A 77 8.02 19.97 -1.19
N THR A 78 8.03 21.14 -0.57
CA THR A 78 8.89 21.43 0.60
C THR A 78 8.51 20.61 1.83
N LEU A 79 7.22 20.50 2.14
CA LEU A 79 6.77 19.74 3.30
C LEU A 79 6.93 18.23 3.06
N VAL A 80 6.66 17.77 1.83
CA VAL A 80 6.87 16.37 1.43
C VAL A 80 8.33 15.97 1.54
N LEU A 81 9.28 16.81 1.12
CA LEU A 81 10.71 16.50 1.26
C LEU A 81 11.18 16.60 2.72
N ARG A 82 10.58 17.49 3.52
CA ARG A 82 10.90 17.62 4.95
C ARG A 82 10.47 16.40 5.76
N TYR A 83 9.29 15.84 5.46
CA TYR A 83 8.80 14.59 6.07
C TYR A 83 9.07 13.36 5.22
N GLY A 84 9.82 13.51 4.12
CA GLY A 84 10.11 12.45 3.16
C GLY A 84 10.82 11.27 3.80
N HIS A 85 11.64 11.51 4.83
CA HIS A 85 12.28 10.46 5.63
C HIS A 85 11.27 9.51 6.31
N ILE A 86 10.11 10.00 6.75
CA ILE A 86 9.07 9.18 7.41
C ILE A 86 8.38 8.27 6.38
N LEU A 87 8.14 8.80 5.17
CA LEU A 87 7.47 8.09 4.08
C LEU A 87 8.45 7.41 3.10
N ARG A 88 9.76 7.46 3.39
CA ARG A 88 10.86 7.03 2.50
C ARG A 88 10.78 7.62 1.08
N ILE A 89 10.34 8.88 0.98
CA ILE A 89 10.26 9.63 -0.27
C ILE A 89 11.47 10.55 -0.40
N ASP A 90 12.36 10.22 -1.34
CA ASP A 90 13.48 11.08 -1.72
C ASP A 90 13.10 12.07 -2.84
N ALA A 91 13.86 13.15 -2.98
CA ALA A 91 13.68 14.14 -4.04
C ALA A 91 13.73 13.53 -5.46
N SER A 92 14.55 12.49 -5.65
CA SER A 92 14.66 11.77 -6.92
C SER A 92 13.41 10.91 -7.21
N LEU A 93 12.85 10.26 -6.19
CA LEU A 93 11.63 9.48 -6.31
C LEU A 93 10.44 10.40 -6.63
N LEU A 94 10.37 11.53 -5.94
CA LEU A 94 9.34 12.54 -6.19
C LEU A 94 9.43 13.08 -7.62
N ALA A 95 10.62 13.44 -8.09
CA ALA A 95 10.82 13.91 -9.47
C ALA A 95 10.48 12.85 -10.53
N ARG A 96 10.80 11.57 -10.28
CA ARG A 96 10.41 10.46 -11.18
C ARG A 96 8.89 10.26 -11.21
N ALA A 97 8.24 10.33 -10.05
CA ALA A 97 6.80 10.23 -9.96
C ALA A 97 6.12 11.38 -10.72
N GLU A 98 6.58 12.63 -10.54
CA GLU A 98 6.11 13.78 -11.30
C GLU A 98 6.28 13.59 -12.82
N GLY A 99 7.42 13.04 -13.26
CA GLY A 99 7.65 12.71 -14.66
C GLY A 99 6.71 11.62 -15.21
N TRP A 100 6.38 10.61 -14.39
CA TRP A 100 5.38 9.61 -14.76
C TRP A 100 3.97 10.20 -14.83
N PHE A 101 3.60 11.06 -13.88
CA PHE A 101 2.33 11.80 -13.92
C PHE A 101 2.25 12.72 -15.15
N ALA A 102 3.34 13.37 -15.55
CA ALA A 102 3.38 14.18 -16.76
C ALA A 102 3.19 13.34 -18.05
N ARG A 103 3.68 12.09 -18.07
CA ARG A 103 3.64 11.23 -19.25
C ARG A 103 2.38 10.37 -19.37
N TRP A 104 1.86 9.88 -18.25
CA TRP A 104 0.75 8.91 -18.19
C TRP A 104 -0.49 9.46 -17.50
N GLY A 105 -0.41 10.67 -16.91
CA GLY A 105 -1.53 11.35 -16.29
C GLY A 105 -2.11 10.59 -15.09
N ASP A 106 -3.43 10.63 -15.00
CA ASP A 106 -4.20 10.07 -13.89
C ASP A 106 -4.07 8.53 -13.78
N TRP A 107 -3.70 7.83 -14.87
CA TRP A 107 -3.54 6.37 -14.92
C TRP A 107 -2.40 5.83 -14.05
N VAL A 108 -1.41 6.68 -13.72
CA VAL A 108 -0.32 6.32 -12.80
C VAL A 108 -0.87 5.89 -11.44
N VAL A 109 -1.99 6.48 -11.00
CA VAL A 109 -2.63 6.12 -9.73
C VAL A 109 -3.12 4.68 -9.77
N LEU A 110 -3.79 4.26 -10.85
CA LEU A 110 -4.25 2.89 -10.99
C LEU A 110 -3.09 1.90 -11.05
N GLY A 111 -2.06 2.18 -11.85
CA GLY A 111 -0.89 1.30 -11.98
C GLY A 111 -0.11 1.17 -10.66
N ALA A 112 0.06 2.27 -9.93
CA ALA A 112 0.75 2.26 -8.65
C ALA A 112 -0.03 1.52 -7.56
N ARG A 113 -1.37 1.48 -7.63
CA ARG A 113 -2.21 0.76 -6.64
C ARG A 113 -2.05 -0.75 -6.70
N VAL A 114 -1.54 -1.30 -7.80
CA VAL A 114 -1.25 -2.74 -7.96
C VAL A 114 0.07 -3.14 -7.30
N VAL A 115 0.96 -2.17 -7.03
CA VAL A 115 2.28 -2.43 -6.44
C VAL A 115 2.25 -2.09 -4.93
N PRO A 116 2.49 -3.05 -4.01
CA PRO A 116 2.32 -2.85 -2.56
C PRO A 116 3.07 -1.65 -1.97
N ILE A 117 4.25 -1.31 -2.48
CA ILE A 117 5.02 -0.15 -1.98
C ILE A 117 4.57 1.15 -2.67
N ALA A 118 4.19 1.07 -3.95
CA ALA A 118 3.79 2.24 -4.70
C ALA A 118 2.36 2.71 -4.33
N ARG A 119 1.48 1.83 -3.84
CA ARG A 119 0.08 2.16 -3.50
C ARG A 119 -0.03 3.28 -2.46
N SER A 120 0.84 3.29 -1.45
CA SER A 120 0.81 4.30 -0.39
C SER A 120 1.54 5.56 -0.86
N VAL A 121 2.71 5.37 -1.48
CA VAL A 121 3.59 6.44 -1.92
C VAL A 121 2.97 7.28 -3.04
N VAL A 122 2.15 6.71 -3.95
CA VAL A 122 1.56 7.45 -5.09
C VAL A 122 0.59 8.57 -4.66
N SER A 123 0.03 8.47 -3.46
CA SER A 123 -0.92 9.45 -2.93
C SER A 123 -0.27 10.84 -2.78
N VAL A 124 0.99 10.87 -2.34
CA VAL A 124 1.76 12.10 -2.10
C VAL A 124 2.08 12.89 -3.39
N PRO A 125 2.72 12.30 -4.43
CA PRO A 125 2.96 12.98 -5.69
C PRO A 125 1.67 13.33 -6.44
N ALA A 126 0.60 12.52 -6.32
CA ALA A 126 -0.71 12.89 -6.86
C ALA A 126 -1.23 14.19 -6.21
N GLY A 127 -0.99 14.35 -4.91
CA GLY A 127 -1.27 15.55 -4.15
C GLY A 127 -0.45 16.76 -4.61
N THR A 128 0.87 16.62 -4.70
CA THR A 128 1.77 17.73 -5.11
C THR A 128 1.46 18.22 -6.52
N MET A 129 1.05 17.31 -7.42
CA MET A 129 0.63 17.61 -8.79
C MET A 129 -0.80 18.19 -8.88
N ARG A 130 -1.49 18.40 -7.75
CA ARG A 130 -2.83 19.00 -7.66
C ARG A 130 -3.89 18.29 -8.51
N MET A 131 -3.81 16.96 -8.62
CA MET A 131 -4.84 16.13 -9.27
C MET A 131 -6.24 16.45 -8.72
N SER A 132 -7.32 16.27 -9.48
CA SER A 132 -8.65 16.44 -8.91
C SER A 132 -8.87 15.42 -7.77
N PRO A 133 -9.31 15.85 -6.56
CA PRO A 133 -9.47 14.92 -5.44
C PRO A 133 -10.55 13.87 -5.76
N ILE A 134 -11.58 14.23 -6.53
CA ILE A 134 -12.62 13.31 -6.98
C ILE A 134 -12.00 12.21 -7.86
N ARG A 135 -11.17 12.59 -8.85
CA ARG A 135 -10.52 11.61 -9.74
C ARG A 135 -9.57 10.70 -8.97
N PHE A 136 -8.79 11.28 -8.05
CA PHE A 136 -7.88 10.51 -7.21
C PHE A 136 -8.64 9.48 -6.35
N THR A 137 -9.75 9.89 -5.72
CA THR A 137 -10.59 8.99 -4.92
C THR A 137 -11.22 7.90 -5.76
N VAL A 138 -11.79 8.21 -6.93
CA VAL A 138 -12.42 7.21 -7.80
C VAL A 138 -11.40 6.17 -8.28
N LEU A 139 -10.23 6.62 -8.75
CA LEU A 139 -9.18 5.72 -9.23
C LEU A 139 -8.57 4.89 -8.09
N THR A 140 -8.39 5.50 -6.91
CA THR A 140 -7.95 4.79 -5.70
C THR A 140 -8.99 3.79 -5.22
N ALA A 141 -10.27 4.13 -5.25
CA ALA A 141 -11.36 3.23 -4.87
C ALA A 141 -11.47 2.06 -5.84
N ALA A 142 -11.32 2.29 -7.14
CA ALA A 142 -11.31 1.23 -8.14
C ALA A 142 -10.12 0.28 -7.94
N GLY A 143 -8.89 0.82 -7.85
CA GLY A 143 -7.69 0.00 -7.66
C GLY A 143 -7.67 -0.75 -6.33
N SER A 144 -7.99 -0.06 -5.23
CA SER A 144 -8.04 -0.66 -3.89
C SER A 144 -9.22 -1.63 -3.77
N GLY A 145 -10.36 -1.33 -4.39
CA GLY A 145 -11.52 -2.22 -4.39
C GLY A 145 -11.23 -3.55 -5.07
N VAL A 146 -10.57 -3.54 -6.23
CA VAL A 146 -10.13 -4.78 -6.91
C VAL A 146 -9.18 -5.57 -6.01
N TRP A 147 -8.15 -4.91 -5.47
CA TRP A 147 -7.17 -5.57 -4.60
C TRP A 147 -7.78 -6.14 -3.32
N ASN A 148 -8.61 -5.36 -2.64
CA ASN A 148 -9.31 -5.77 -1.43
C ASN A 148 -10.27 -6.94 -1.71
N THR A 149 -10.98 -6.91 -2.84
CA THR A 149 -11.84 -8.01 -3.26
C THR A 149 -11.03 -9.29 -3.51
N MET A 150 -9.88 -9.19 -4.16
CA MET A 150 -9.01 -10.35 -4.40
C MET A 150 -8.51 -10.95 -3.07
N LEU A 151 -7.98 -10.14 -2.16
CA LEU A 151 -7.41 -10.64 -0.90
C LEU A 151 -8.47 -11.12 0.11
N ILE A 152 -9.54 -10.35 0.29
CA ILE A 152 -10.65 -10.74 1.19
C ILE A 152 -11.37 -11.96 0.61
N GLY A 153 -11.60 -11.99 -0.71
CA GLY A 153 -12.19 -13.14 -1.40
C GLY A 153 -11.33 -14.39 -1.28
N ALA A 154 -10.00 -14.26 -1.42
CA ALA A 154 -9.07 -15.36 -1.19
C ALA A 154 -9.14 -15.86 0.26
N GLY A 155 -9.12 -14.95 1.25
CA GLY A 155 -9.27 -15.32 2.67
C GLY A 155 -10.60 -16.00 2.98
N TRP A 156 -11.67 -15.58 2.32
CA TRP A 156 -13.01 -16.17 2.46
C TRP A 156 -13.07 -17.60 1.89
N LEU A 157 -12.54 -17.82 0.70
CA LEU A 157 -12.44 -19.15 0.06
C LEU A 157 -11.53 -20.10 0.84
N LEU A 158 -10.46 -19.57 1.46
CA LEU A 158 -9.48 -20.33 2.23
C LEU A 158 -9.92 -20.62 3.66
N GLY A 159 -11.12 -20.21 4.07
CA GLY A 159 -11.70 -20.37 5.41
C GLY A 159 -11.51 -21.76 6.03
N GLU A 160 -11.63 -22.82 5.22
CA GLU A 160 -11.47 -24.21 5.67
C GLU A 160 -10.01 -24.67 5.82
N ASN A 161 -9.04 -23.97 5.21
CA ASN A 161 -7.61 -24.34 5.17
C ASN A 161 -6.68 -23.28 5.78
N TRP A 162 -7.22 -22.32 6.53
CA TRP A 162 -6.50 -21.15 7.03
C TRP A 162 -5.21 -21.46 7.81
N GLU A 163 -5.17 -22.52 8.63
CA GLU A 163 -3.96 -22.92 9.38
C GLU A 163 -2.80 -23.38 8.49
N ARG A 164 -3.08 -23.86 7.27
CA ARG A 164 -2.05 -24.21 6.30
C ARG A 164 -1.55 -22.93 5.62
N VAL A 165 -2.45 -22.00 5.32
CA VAL A 165 -2.16 -20.76 4.58
C VAL A 165 -1.49 -19.71 5.47
N SER A 166 -1.82 -19.59 6.75
CA SER A 166 -1.21 -18.61 7.66
C SER A 166 0.31 -18.78 7.73
N ARG A 167 0.80 -20.03 7.77
CA ARG A 167 2.23 -20.36 7.69
C ARG A 167 2.86 -19.99 6.34
N TRP A 168 2.12 -20.16 5.24
CA TRP A 168 2.58 -19.74 3.91
C TRP A 168 2.60 -18.22 3.76
N ILE A 169 1.62 -17.49 4.32
CA ILE A 169 1.57 -16.02 4.28
C ILE A 169 2.72 -15.42 5.09
N GLU A 170 2.99 -15.92 6.30
CA GLU A 170 4.15 -15.48 7.09
C GLU A 170 5.47 -15.71 6.32
N THR A 171 5.62 -16.88 5.70
CA THR A 171 6.80 -17.22 4.89
C THR A 171 6.90 -16.39 3.60
N TYR A 172 5.77 -16.11 2.92
CA TYR A 172 5.74 -15.34 1.68
C TYR A 172 5.91 -13.84 1.91
N SER A 173 5.36 -13.28 2.99
CA SER A 173 5.64 -11.89 3.36
C SER A 173 7.13 -11.73 3.70
N ASP A 174 7.75 -12.69 4.40
CA ASP A 174 9.19 -12.69 4.62
C ASP A 174 10.00 -12.86 3.32
N LEU A 175 9.56 -13.75 2.42
CA LEU A 175 10.23 -13.99 1.13
C LEU A 175 10.08 -12.82 0.16
N ALA A 176 8.91 -12.16 0.13
CA ALA A 176 8.65 -10.97 -0.68
C ALA A 176 9.49 -9.80 -0.17
N VAL A 177 9.57 -9.61 1.15
CA VAL A 177 10.47 -8.64 1.78
C VAL A 177 11.93 -8.97 1.46
N LEU A 178 12.33 -10.25 1.53
CA LEU A 178 13.70 -10.69 1.23
C LEU A 178 14.08 -10.49 -0.25
N LEU A 179 13.18 -10.84 -1.18
CA LEU A 179 13.37 -10.63 -2.62
C LEU A 179 13.43 -9.15 -2.96
N LEU A 180 12.62 -8.33 -2.29
CA LEU A 180 12.68 -6.89 -2.42
C LEU A 180 14.01 -6.33 -1.90
N LEU A 181 14.49 -6.78 -0.74
CA LEU A 181 15.80 -6.39 -0.19
C LEU A 181 16.96 -6.87 -1.07
N ALA A 182 16.86 -8.06 -1.66
CA ALA A 182 17.86 -8.61 -2.58
C ALA A 182 17.87 -7.83 -3.90
N ALA A 183 16.71 -7.50 -4.47
CA ALA A 183 16.61 -6.64 -5.64
C ALA A 183 17.14 -5.23 -5.36
N LEU A 184 16.90 -4.70 -4.16
CA LEU A 184 17.43 -3.41 -3.72
C LEU A 184 18.96 -3.47 -3.57
N GLY A 185 19.50 -4.49 -2.92
CA GLY A 185 20.94 -4.71 -2.76
C GLY A 185 21.64 -4.91 -4.11
N PHE A 186 21.04 -5.68 -5.01
CA PHE A 186 21.54 -5.87 -6.38
C PHE A 186 21.48 -4.58 -7.20
N GLY A 187 20.41 -3.81 -7.08
CA GLY A 187 20.29 -2.49 -7.70
C GLY A 187 21.35 -1.50 -7.19
N LEU A 188 21.59 -1.48 -5.87
CA LEU A 188 22.63 -0.67 -5.24
C LEU A 188 24.03 -1.12 -5.67
N TYR A 189 24.27 -2.43 -5.78
CA TYR A 189 25.52 -2.99 -6.28
C TYR A 189 25.79 -2.58 -7.73
N LEU A 190 24.79 -2.66 -8.61
CA LEU A 190 24.92 -2.23 -10.02
C LEU A 190 25.16 -0.71 -10.13
N LEU A 191 24.53 0.09 -9.27
CA LEU A 191 24.74 1.54 -9.21
C LEU A 191 26.14 1.90 -8.67
N ALA A 192 26.63 1.19 -7.66
CA ALA A 192 27.98 1.34 -7.13
C ALA A 192 29.04 0.95 -8.16
N ARG A 193 28.80 -0.12 -8.93
CA ARG A 193 29.65 -0.55 -10.04
C ARG A 193 29.73 0.51 -11.15
N ARG A 194 28.57 1.06 -11.58
CA ARG A 194 28.53 2.13 -12.59
C ARG A 194 29.18 3.44 -12.14
N ARG A 195 29.18 3.73 -10.83
CA ARG A 195 29.90 4.90 -10.28
C ARG A 195 31.41 4.71 -10.27
N ARG A 196 31.91 3.48 -10.04
CA ARG A 196 33.34 3.17 -10.13
C ARG A 196 33.87 3.22 -11.56
N GLU A 197 33.09 2.76 -12.55
CA GLU A 197 33.48 2.81 -13.97
C GLU A 197 33.62 4.26 -14.48
N ARG A 198 32.79 5.21 -14.02
CA ARG A 198 32.90 6.64 -14.38
C ARG A 198 34.06 7.40 -13.72
N GLN A 199 34.68 6.86 -12.67
CA GLN A 199 35.84 7.49 -12.01
C GLN A 199 37.18 7.08 -12.62
N CYS A 200 37.21 6.06 -13.49
CA CYS A 200 38.43 5.64 -14.20
C CYS A 200 38.58 6.27 -15.60
N GLU A 201 37.60 7.05 -16.08
CA GLU A 201 37.64 7.78 -17.36
C GLU A 201 38.01 9.28 -17.21
N LEU A 202 38.32 9.74 -15.99
CA LEU A 202 38.87 11.07 -15.68
C LEU A 202 40.29 10.92 -15.14
#